data_AF-A0A9P6XFT1-F1
#
_entry.id   AF-A0A9P6XFT1-F1
#
_cell.length_a   1.000
_cell.length_b   1.000
_cell.length_c   1.000
_cell.angle_alpha   90.00
_cell.angle_beta   90.00
_cell.angle_gamma   90.00
#
_symmetry.space_group_name_H-M   'P 1'
#
loop_
_entity.id
_entity.type
_entity.pdbx_description
1 polymer ?
#
loop_
_entity_poly.entity_id
_entity_poly.type
_entity_poly.pdbx_seq_one_letter_code
_entity_poly.pdbx_strand_id
1 'polypeptide(L)'
;MNGGHHYAATTLTSLVSSKSGQEEFVVYSDSPCKLAIEAMPSTKLGLCVINVDNPQLNMHSIRKTGNMDDVEHGTDLLRNL
;
A
#
# COMPACT_ATOMS: atom_id res chain seq x y z
N MET A 1 -4.82 7.11 7.13
CA MET A 1 -4.81 6.12 8.24
C MET A 1 -5.99 5.16 8.13
N ASN A 2 -5.72 3.86 8.02
CA ASN A 2 -6.75 2.82 7.87
C ASN A 2 -7.33 2.39 9.23
N GLY A 3 -8.54 2.83 9.56
CA GLY A 3 -9.21 2.48 10.82
C GLY A 3 -9.61 1.01 10.95
N GLY A 4 -9.66 0.25 9.85
CA GLY A 4 -10.07 -1.16 9.82
C GLY A 4 -8.92 -2.17 9.82
N HIS A 5 -7.65 -1.74 9.89
CA HIS A 5 -6.47 -2.61 9.83
C HIS A 5 -6.41 -3.55 8.61
N HIS A 6 -7.12 -3.21 7.51
CA HIS A 6 -7.06 -3.94 6.24
C HIS A 6 -5.71 -3.83 5.53
N TYR A 7 -4.92 -2.82 5.90
CA TYR A 7 -3.53 -2.57 5.52
C TYR A 7 -2.74 -2.40 6.82
N ALA A 8 -1.49 -2.86 6.85
CA ALA A 8 -0.61 -2.76 8.01
C ALA A 8 -0.06 -1.35 8.26
N ALA A 9 -0.23 -0.43 7.30
CA ALA A 9 0.28 0.92 7.42
C ALA A 9 -0.34 1.68 8.61
N THR A 10 0.51 1.99 9.59
CA THR A 10 0.25 2.88 10.73
C THR A 10 0.81 4.28 10.49
N THR A 11 0.45 5.25 11.34
CA THR A 11 0.95 6.64 11.27
C THR A 11 2.46 6.75 11.26
N LEU A 12 3.15 5.88 12.00
CA LEU A 12 4.61 5.91 12.09
C LEU A 12 5.24 5.41 10.79
N THR A 13 4.71 4.34 10.22
CA THR A 13 5.17 3.80 8.92
C THR A 13 4.87 4.75 7.76
N SER A 14 3.70 5.40 7.74
CA SER A 14 3.39 6.37 6.68
C SER A 14 4.28 7.62 6.76
N LEU A 15 4.70 8.04 7.96
CA LEU A 15 5.66 9.12 8.13
C LEU A 15 7.07 8.77 7.59
N VAL A 16 7.47 7.50 7.69
CA VAL A 16 8.75 7.05 7.13
C VAL A 16 8.69 7.06 5.60
N SER A 17 7.56 6.62 5.03
CA SER A 17 7.32 6.53 3.59
C SER A 17 7.06 7.89 2.91
N SER A 18 6.51 8.87 3.61
CA SER A 18 6.28 10.22 3.07
C SER A 18 7.57 10.97 2.75
N LYS A 19 8.70 10.57 3.34
CA LYS A 19 10.02 11.14 3.02
C LYS A 19 10.51 10.79 1.62
N SER A 20 9.97 9.73 1.02
CA SER A 20 10.33 9.22 -0.31
C SER A 20 9.33 9.59 -1.41
N GLY A 21 8.43 10.55 -1.15
CA GLY A 21 7.53 11.12 -2.18
C GLY A 21 6.36 10.24 -2.61
N GLN A 22 5.96 9.25 -1.79
CA GLN A 22 4.83 8.37 -2.08
C GLN A 22 3.48 8.99 -1.71
N GLU A 23 2.43 8.60 -2.42
CA GLU A 23 1.06 8.99 -2.15
C GLU A 23 0.39 8.07 -1.11
N GLU A 24 -0.44 8.63 -0.22
CA GLU A 24 -1.22 7.84 0.75
C GLU A 24 -2.58 7.44 0.16
N PHE A 25 -2.83 6.13 0.05
CA PHE A 25 -4.13 5.60 -0.35
C PHE A 25 -4.99 5.21 0.85
N VAL A 26 -6.20 5.79 0.93
CA VAL A 26 -7.18 5.47 1.97
C VAL A 26 -8.57 5.34 1.33
N VAL A 27 -9.29 4.27 1.69
CA VAL A 27 -10.68 4.07 1.30
C VAL A 27 -11.60 4.84 2.24
N TYR A 28 -12.70 5.38 1.72
CA TYR A 28 -13.70 6.09 2.53
C TYR A 28 -14.23 5.20 3.66
N SER A 29 -14.52 5.78 4.84
CA SER A 29 -14.86 5.01 6.06
C SER A 29 -16.00 4.01 5.88
N ASP A 30 -16.98 4.38 5.06
CA ASP A 30 -18.22 3.61 4.87
C ASP A 30 -18.11 2.63 3.69
N SER A 31 -16.95 2.56 3.05
CA SER A 31 -16.69 1.68 1.91
C SER A 31 -15.89 0.45 2.34
N PRO A 32 -16.32 -0.77 1.97
CA PRO A 32 -15.60 -1.98 2.33
C PRO A 32 -14.25 -2.07 1.60
N CYS A 33 -13.21 -2.49 2.32
CA CYS A 33 -11.87 -2.71 1.78
C CYS A 33 -11.44 -4.17 2.01
N LYS A 34 -10.70 -4.75 1.07
CA LYS A 34 -10.13 -6.11 1.23
C LYS A 34 -8.88 -6.04 2.10
N LEU A 35 -8.71 -7.03 2.98
CA LEU A 35 -7.49 -7.23 3.73
C LEU A 35 -6.33 -7.62 2.80
N ALA A 36 -5.21 -6.92 2.91
CA ALA A 36 -3.96 -7.29 2.25
C ALA A 36 -3.30 -8.47 3.00
N ILE A 37 -2.81 -9.48 2.27
CA ILE A 37 -2.10 -10.64 2.86
C ILE A 37 -0.88 -10.18 3.67
N GLU A 38 -0.22 -9.15 3.18
CA GLU A 38 0.92 -8.51 3.81
C GLU A 38 0.59 -7.86 5.17
N ALA A 39 -0.69 -7.64 5.49
CA ALA A 39 -1.08 -7.22 6.83
C ALA A 39 -0.97 -8.35 7.87
N MET A 40 -1.02 -9.62 7.43
CA MET A 40 -0.96 -10.78 8.32
C MET A 40 0.38 -10.95 9.08
N PRO A 41 1.57 -10.79 8.48
CA PRO A 41 2.84 -10.90 9.22
C PRO A 41 2.98 -9.83 10.31
N SER A 42 2.39 -8.65 10.15
CA SER A 42 2.36 -7.64 11.22
C SER A 42 1.62 -8.16 12.45
N THR A 43 0.45 -8.79 12.26
CA THR A 43 -0.33 -9.40 13.35
C THR A 43 0.32 -10.65 13.95
N LYS A 44 0.98 -11.49 13.13
CA LYS A 44 1.52 -12.78 13.58
C LYS A 44 2.92 -12.69 14.17
N LEU A 45 3.77 -11.83 13.64
CA LEU A 45 5.19 -11.73 13.99
C LEU A 45 5.53 -10.43 14.73
N GLY A 46 4.58 -9.50 14.86
CA GLY A 46 4.81 -8.21 15.49
C GLY A 46 5.75 -7.30 14.69
N LEU A 47 5.90 -7.58 13.38
CA LEU A 47 6.78 -6.79 12.51
C LEU A 47 6.10 -5.47 12.13
N CYS A 48 6.93 -4.43 12.06
CA CYS A 48 6.56 -3.17 11.44
C CYS A 48 6.48 -3.38 9.93
N VAL A 49 5.27 -3.37 9.38
CA VAL A 49 5.02 -3.62 7.95
C VAL A 49 4.31 -2.42 7.35
N ILE A 50 4.75 -2.02 6.16
CA ILE A 50 4.08 -1.04 5.33
C ILE A 50 3.64 -1.73 4.04
N ASN A 51 2.44 -1.43 3.56
CA ASN A 51 1.96 -1.87 2.26
C ASN A 51 2.19 -0.75 1.25
N VAL A 52 2.86 -1.08 0.16
CA VAL A 52 3.14 -0.15 -0.94
C VAL A 52 2.84 -0.87 -2.24
N ASP A 53 2.06 -0.23 -3.10
CA ASP A 53 1.64 -0.76 -4.39
C ASP A 53 1.55 0.37 -5.41
N ASN A 54 1.72 0.01 -6.68
CA ASN A 54 1.47 0.93 -7.78
C ASN A 54 -0.04 1.08 -8.03
N PRO A 55 -0.52 2.30 -8.31
CA PRO A 55 -1.94 2.50 -8.60
C PRO A 55 -2.33 1.81 -9.91
N GLN A 56 -3.48 1.15 -9.89
CA GLN A 56 -4.05 0.47 -11.06
C GLN A 56 -5.57 0.66 -11.09
N LEU A 57 -6.12 0.70 -12.29
CA LEU A 57 -7.54 0.70 -12.55
C LEU A 57 -8.04 -0.69 -12.93
N ASN A 58 -9.33 -0.95 -12.69
CA ASN A 58 -10.01 -2.20 -12.99
C ASN A 58 -9.42 -3.40 -12.23
N MET A 59 -9.09 -3.24 -10.95
CA MET A 59 -8.62 -4.34 -10.11
C MET A 59 -9.64 -5.49 -10.10
N HIS A 60 -9.15 -6.72 -10.36
CA HIS A 60 -9.93 -7.94 -10.60
C HIS A 60 -10.63 -8.08 -11.97
N SER A 61 -10.43 -7.16 -12.91
CA SER A 61 -10.81 -7.37 -14.32
C SER A 61 -9.82 -8.29 -15.05
N ILE A 62 -10.29 -8.95 -16.13
CA ILE A 62 -9.44 -9.67 -17.09
C ILE A 62 -8.39 -8.76 -17.74
N ARG A 63 -8.69 -7.47 -17.84
CA ARG A 63 -7.79 -6.42 -18.33
C ARG A 63 -7.73 -5.29 -17.32
N LYS A 64 -6.52 -5.03 -16.83
CA LYS A 64 -6.21 -3.92 -15.92
C LYS A 64 -5.42 -2.85 -16.65
N THR A 65 -5.46 -1.63 -16.13
CA THR A 65 -4.70 -0.50 -16.66
C THR A 65 -3.86 0.08 -15.53
N GLY A 66 -2.58 0.35 -15.79
CA GLY A 66 -1.68 1.04 -14.87
C GLY A 66 -0.76 1.96 -15.66
N ASN A 67 -0.12 2.91 -14.98
CA ASN A 67 0.85 3.78 -15.63
C ASN A 67 2.20 3.06 -15.80
N MET A 68 2.90 3.37 -16.89
CA MET A 68 4.25 2.86 -17.14
C MET A 68 5.26 3.48 -16.17
N ASP A 69 5.15 4.78 -15.90
CA ASP A 69 6.08 5.47 -15.01
C ASP A 69 6.03 4.91 -13.59
N ASP A 70 4.85 4.51 -13.10
CA ASP A 70 4.71 3.93 -11.75
C ASP A 70 5.55 2.66 -11.59
N VAL A 71 5.77 1.90 -12.67
CA VAL A 71 6.64 0.71 -12.66
C VAL A 71 8.08 1.11 -12.37
N GLU A 72 8.59 2.15 -13.02
CA GLU A 72 9.94 2.67 -12.79
C GLU A 72 10.07 3.15 -11.33
N HIS A 73 9.17 4.03 -10.88
CA HIS A 73 9.15 4.56 -9.52
C HIS A 73 9.07 3.45 -8.46
N GLY A 74 8.20 2.45 -8.66
CA GLY A 74 8.06 1.33 -7.74
C GLY A 74 9.34 0.48 -7.67
N THR A 75 9.99 0.25 -8.82
CA THR A 75 11.25 -0.52 -8.82
C THR A 75 12.41 0.25 -8.19
N ASP A 76 12.47 1.57 -8.39
CA ASP A 76 13.51 2.40 -7.80
C ASP A 76 13.31 2.57 -6.30
N LEU A 77 12.06 2.68 -5.84
CA LEU A 77 11.76 2.67 -4.42
C LEU A 77 12.28 1.40 -3.74
N LEU A 78 12.02 0.22 -4.33
CA LEU A 78 12.44 -1.05 -3.75
C LEU A 78 13.96 -1.27 -3.82
N ARG A 79 14.66 -0.67 -4.77
CA ARG A 79 16.13 -0.74 -4.86
C ARG A 79 16.84 0.18 -3.85
N ASN A 80 16.20 1.29 -3.49
CA ASN A 80 16.79 2.32 -2.64
C ASN A 80 16.32 2.26 -1.18
N LEU A 81 15.51 1.24 -0.84
CA LEU A 81 15.16 0.84 0.52
C LEU A 81 16.28 0.03 1.18
#